data_AF-A0A5C6EKR7-F1
#
_entry.id   AF-A0A5C6EKR7-F1
#
_cell.length_a   1.000
_cell.length_b   1.000
_cell.length_c   1.000
_cell.angle_alpha   90.00
_cell.angle_beta   90.00
_cell.angle_gamma   90.00
#
_symmetry.space_group_name_H-M   'P 1'
#
loop_
_entity.id
_entity.type
_entity.pdbx_description
1 polymer ?
#
loop_
_entity_poly.entity_id
_entity_poly.type
_entity_poly.pdbx_seq_one_letter_code
_entity_poly.pdbx_strand_id
1 'polypeptide(L)'
;MEVLRCQNPQMVRKEIHGHLIGYDLARAAMLASALKFRLCSTQRSFTGSLQELREIAWHIKLRPGRLPEQRDSLLETISELAVGHRPERQ
;
A
#
# COMPACT_ATOMS: atom_id res chain seq x y z
N MET A 1 -7.79 -2.28 -11.04
CA MET A 1 -9.01 -1.78 -10.39
C MET A 1 -9.70 -2.96 -9.74
N GLU A 2 -10.14 -2.81 -8.49
CA GLU A 2 -10.96 -3.86 -7.85
C GLU A 2 -12.40 -3.78 -8.35
N VAL A 3 -13.03 -4.95 -8.52
CA VAL A 3 -14.43 -5.06 -8.92
C VAL A 3 -15.27 -4.93 -7.65
N LEU A 4 -16.20 -3.97 -7.65
CA LEU A 4 -17.16 -3.78 -6.56
C LEU A 4 -18.06 -5.01 -6.46
N ARG A 5 -18.12 -5.61 -5.27
CA ARG A 5 -18.84 -6.87 -5.03
C ARG A 5 -20.25 -6.63 -4.49
N CYS A 6 -20.45 -5.52 -3.79
CA CYS A 6 -21.75 -5.17 -3.24
C CYS A 6 -22.73 -4.75 -4.35
N GLN A 7 -24.00 -5.12 -4.20
CA GLN A 7 -25.06 -4.77 -5.17
C GLN A 7 -26.03 -3.71 -4.63
N ASN A 8 -26.16 -3.60 -3.30
CA ASN A 8 -26.96 -2.55 -2.68
C ASN A 8 -26.22 -1.20 -2.77
N PRO A 9 -26.85 -0.11 -3.27
CA PRO A 9 -26.22 1.21 -3.38
C PRO A 9 -25.57 1.73 -2.09
N GLN A 10 -26.18 1.46 -0.93
CA GLN A 10 -25.62 1.86 0.35
C GLN A 10 -24.34 1.09 0.69
N MET A 11 -24.29 -0.21 0.36
CA MET A 11 -23.12 -1.06 0.58
C MET A 11 -22.00 -0.77 -0.42
N VAL A 12 -22.35 -0.48 -1.68
CA VAL A 12 -21.40 -0.02 -2.70
C VAL A 12 -20.66 1.23 -2.24
N ARG A 13 -21.37 2.21 -1.66
CA ARG A 13 -20.72 3.40 -1.10
C ARG A 13 -19.71 3.04 -0.01
N LYS A 14 -20.04 2.13 0.90
CA LYS A 14 -19.12 1.67 1.95
C LYS A 14 -17.90 0.96 1.37
N GLU A 15 -18.09 0.13 0.35
CA GLU A 15 -17.00 -0.57 -0.34
C GLU A 15 -16.04 0.42 -1.02
N ILE A 16 -16.57 1.43 -1.72
CA ILE A 16 -15.76 2.51 -2.30
C ILE A 16 -14.94 3.23 -1.23
N HIS A 17 -15.54 3.59 -0.08
CA HIS A 17 -14.79 4.22 1.01
C HIS A 17 -13.70 3.30 1.56
N GLY A 18 -13.98 2.00 1.69
CA GLY A 18 -12.98 1.01 2.09
C GLY A 18 -11.79 0.96 1.13
N HIS A 19 -12.05 0.98 -0.18
CA HIS A 19 -10.98 1.06 -1.18
C HIS A 19 -10.18 2.36 -1.10
N LEU A 20 -10.85 3.51 -0.92
CA LEU A 20 -10.17 4.80 -0.77
C LEU A 20 -9.24 4.81 0.44
N ILE A 21 -9.70 4.33 1.60
CA ILE A 21 -8.88 4.22 2.81
C ILE A 21 -7.64 3.34 2.54
N GLY A 22 -7.81 2.18 1.91
CA GLY A 22 -6.70 1.29 1.57
C GLY A 22 -5.70 1.93 0.60
N TYR A 23 -6.20 2.68 -0.39
CA TYR A 23 -5.36 3.35 -1.38
C TYR A 23 -4.59 4.53 -0.79
N ASP A 24 -5.23 5.32 0.07
CA ASP A 24 -4.58 6.44 0.74
C ASP A 24 -3.53 5.95 1.73
N LEU A 25 -3.79 4.83 2.42
CA LEU A 25 -2.79 4.15 3.25
C LEU A 25 -1.57 3.70 2.43
N ALA A 26 -1.80 3.11 1.25
CA ALA A 26 -0.71 2.72 0.34
C ALA A 26 0.12 3.92 -0.10
N ARG A 27 -0.52 5.03 -0.52
CA ARG A 27 0.19 6.26 -0.88
C ARG A 27 0.98 6.86 0.29
N ALA A 28 0.39 6.85 1.49
CA ALA A 28 1.08 7.33 2.69
C ALA A 28 2.31 6.48 3.02
N ALA A 29 2.21 5.15 2.90
CA ALA A 29 3.34 4.24 3.11
C ALA A 29 4.44 4.44 2.06
N MET A 30 4.08 4.62 0.78
CA MET A 30 5.02 4.98 -0.29
C MET A 30 5.74 6.29 0.00
N LEU A 31 5.01 7.33 0.43
CA LEU A 31 5.60 8.62 0.77
C LEU A 31 6.53 8.51 1.99
N ALA A 32 6.11 7.77 3.03
CA ALA A 32 6.93 7.56 4.22
C ALA A 32 8.23 6.80 3.89
N SER A 33 8.16 5.79 3.04
CA SER A 33 9.34 5.06 2.55
C SER A 33 10.25 5.99 1.74
N ALA A 34 9.68 6.72 0.78
CA ALA A 34 10.41 7.69 -0.04
C ALA A 34 11.16 8.73 0.81
N LEU A 35 10.51 9.29 1.84
CA LEU A 35 11.15 10.23 2.76
C LEU A 35 12.26 9.57 3.59
N LYS A 36 12.04 8.35 4.10
CA LYS A 36 13.03 7.62 4.90
C LYS A 36 14.29 7.27 4.09
N PHE A 37 14.13 6.84 2.85
CA PHE A 37 15.22 6.35 2.01
C PHE A 37 15.70 7.36 0.95
N ARG A 38 15.17 8.60 0.96
CA ARG A 38 15.49 9.68 0.00
C ARG A 38 15.23 9.29 -1.46
N LEU A 39 14.11 8.62 -1.70
CA LEU A 39 13.68 8.16 -3.03
C LEU A 39 12.53 9.02 -3.57
N CYS A 40 12.22 8.86 -4.86
CA CYS A 40 11.04 9.49 -5.47
C CYS A 40 9.80 8.58 -5.30
N SER A 41 8.75 9.09 -4.66
CA SER A 41 7.53 8.33 -4.39
C SER A 41 6.78 7.92 -5.66
N THR A 42 6.85 8.72 -6.73
CA THR A 42 6.21 8.41 -8.02
C THR A 42 6.89 7.25 -8.76
N GLN A 43 8.11 6.89 -8.37
CA GLN A 43 8.83 5.74 -8.90
C GLN A 43 8.58 4.46 -8.11
N ARG A 44 7.76 4.48 -7.05
CA ARG A 44 7.40 3.28 -6.29
C ARG A 44 6.13 2.64 -6.84
N SER A 45 6.07 1.32 -6.83
CA SER A 45 4.94 0.53 -7.32
C SER A 45 3.77 0.63 -6.35
N PHE A 46 2.70 1.31 -6.77
CA PHE A 46 1.47 1.38 -6.00
C PHE A 46 0.88 -0.01 -5.74
N THR A 47 0.78 -0.86 -6.77
CA THR A 47 0.24 -2.21 -6.64
C THR A 47 1.08 -3.08 -5.70
N GLY A 48 2.41 -2.99 -5.80
CA GLY A 48 3.30 -3.71 -4.88
C GLY A 48 3.14 -3.22 -3.45
N SER A 49 3.08 -1.89 -3.24
CA SER A 49 2.89 -1.32 -1.90
C SER A 49 1.56 -1.73 -1.26
N LEU A 50 0.50 -1.85 -2.06
CA LEU A 50 -0.80 -2.34 -1.59
C LEU A 50 -0.77 -3.83 -1.23
N GLN A 51 0.03 -4.65 -1.93
CA GLN A 51 0.25 -6.05 -1.58
C GLN A 51 1.02 -6.18 -0.26
N GLU A 52 2.11 -5.44 -0.09
CA GLU A 52 2.88 -5.45 1.16
C GLU A 52 2.06 -5.00 2.38
N LEU A 53 1.18 -4.01 2.20
CA LEU A 53 0.25 -3.61 3.27
C LEU A 53 -0.74 -4.71 3.68
N ARG A 54 -1.12 -5.60 2.74
CA ARG A 54 -1.97 -6.76 3.07
C ARG A 54 -1.15 -7.83 3.80
N GLU A 55 0.09 -8.07 3.39
CA GLU A 55 0.97 -9.05 4.02
C GLU A 55 1.36 -8.63 5.45
N ILE A 56 1.73 -7.37 5.67
CA ILE A 56 2.06 -6.91 7.03
C ILE A 56 0.88 -7.00 8.00
N ALA A 57 -0.37 -6.89 7.53
CA ALA A 57 -1.53 -7.08 8.38
C ALA A 57 -1.57 -8.50 8.98
N TRP A 58 -1.06 -9.51 8.27
CA TRP A 58 -0.86 -10.86 8.82
C TRP A 58 0.28 -10.88 9.83
N HIS A 59 1.43 -10.28 9.51
CA HIS A 59 2.58 -10.23 10.42
C HIS A 59 2.27 -9.56 11.77
N ILE A 60 1.51 -8.46 11.75
CA ILE A 60 1.05 -7.76 12.96
C ILE A 60 0.19 -8.68 13.84
N LYS A 61 -0.73 -9.45 13.21
CA LYS A 61 -1.59 -10.39 13.93
C LYS A 61 -0.81 -11.55 14.54
N LEU A 62 0.18 -12.10 13.82
CA LEU A 62 0.99 -13.23 14.30
C LEU A 62 1.98 -12.82 15.39
N ARG A 63 2.50 -11.59 15.34
CA ARG A 63 3.52 -11.08 16.27
C ARG A 63 3.11 -9.70 16.79
N PRO A 64 2.14 -9.63 17.72
CA PRO A 64 1.74 -8.38 18.33
C PRO A 64 2.89 -7.78 19.16
N GLY A 65 2.89 -6.45 19.31
CA GLY A 65 3.87 -5.73 20.14
C GLY A 65 5.20 -5.37 19.44
N ARG A 66 5.35 -5.69 18.14
CA ARG A 66 6.54 -5.35 17.32
C ARG A 66 6.25 -4.36 16.19
N LEU A 67 5.26 -3.48 16.43
CA LEU A 67 4.80 -2.53 15.41
C LEU A 67 5.91 -1.60 14.87
N PRO A 68 6.83 -1.06 15.68
CA PRO A 68 7.92 -0.24 15.17
C PRO A 68 8.82 -1.00 14.17
N GLU A 69 9.24 -2.22 14.51
CA GLU A 69 10.12 -3.03 13.67
C GLU A 69 9.39 -3.50 12.41
N GLN A 70 8.12 -3.90 12.55
CA GLN A 70 7.26 -4.29 11.42
C GLN A 70 7.06 -3.13 10.46
N ARG A 71 6.79 -1.93 10.99
CA ARG A 71 6.69 -0.70 10.17
C ARG A 71 7.99 -0.44 9.44
N ASP A 72 9.13 -0.52 10.12
CA ASP A 72 10.42 -0.25 9.50
C ASP A 72 10.74 -1.24 8.38
N SER A 73 10.47 -2.52 8.59
CA SER A 73 10.58 -3.57 7.57
C SER A 73 9.65 -3.32 6.38
N LEU A 74 8.39 -2.94 6.60
CA LEU A 74 7.47 -2.57 5.51
C LEU A 74 8.02 -1.41 4.67
N LEU A 75 8.52 -0.36 5.33
CA LEU A 75 9.04 0.80 4.61
C LEU A 75 10.27 0.44 3.79
N GLU A 76 11.13 -0.45 4.31
CA GLU A 76 12.28 -1.00 3.59
C GLU A 76 11.83 -1.80 2.36
N THR A 77 10.89 -2.72 2.50
CA THR A 77 10.36 -3.49 1.36
C THR A 77 9.73 -2.58 0.29
N ILE A 78 8.91 -1.60 0.70
CA ILE A 78 8.34 -0.60 -0.23
C ILE A 78 9.43 0.20 -0.96
N SER A 79 10.58 0.42 -0.31
CA SER A 79 11.70 1.15 -0.91
C SER A 79 12.30 0.37 -2.09
N GLU A 80 12.20 -0.96 -2.12
CA GLU A 80 12.72 -1.82 -3.18
C GLU A 80 11.73 -1.99 -4.34
N LEU A 81 10.44 -1.74 -4.10
CA LEU A 81 9.36 -1.90 -5.08
C LEU A 81 9.32 -0.75 -6.09
N ALA A 82 10.28 -0.68 -7.00
CA ALA A 82 10.27 0.29 -8.08
C ALA A 82 9.23 -0.03 -9.17
N VAL A 83 8.66 1.00 -9.81
CA VAL A 83 7.92 0.83 -11.06
C VAL A 83 8.92 0.46 -12.16
N GLY A 84 8.68 -0.66 -12.86
CA GLY A 84 9.53 -1.07 -13.97
C GLY A 84 9.53 -0.04 -15.11
N HIS A 85 10.67 0.11 -15.80
CA HIS A 85 10.78 1.01 -16.95
C HIS A 85 9.89 0.51 -18.09
N ARG A 86 8.80 1.25 -18.37
CA ARG A 86 7.91 1.00 -19.50
C ARG A 86 7.86 2.25 -20.38
N PRO A 87 8.64 2.32 -21.46
CA PRO A 87 8.77 3.53 -22.27
C PRO A 87 7.45 4.00 -22.93
N GLU A 88 6.43 3.15 -22.99
CA GLU A 88 5.15 3.44 -23.65
C GLU A 88 4.02 3.91 -22.71
N ARG A 89 4.32 4.19 -21.44
CA ARG A 89 3.35 4.77 -20.48
C ARG A 89 3.98 5.94 -19.73
N GLN A 90 3.76 7.15 -20.21
CA GLN A 90 4.04 8.41 -19.51
C GLN A 90 2.74 9.16 -19.26
#